data_AF-A0A507DRK0-F1
#
_entry.id   AF-A0A507DRK0-F1
#
_cell.length_a   1.000
_cell.length_b   1.000
_cell.length_c   1.000
_cell.angle_alpha   90.00
_cell.angle_beta   90.00
_cell.angle_gamma   90.00
#
_symmetry.space_group_name_H-M   'P 1'
#
loop_
_entity.id
_entity.type
_entity.pdbx_description
1 polymer ?
#
loop_
_entity_poly.entity_id
_entity_poly.type
_entity_poly.pdbx_seq_one_letter_code
_entity_poly.pdbx_strand_id
1 'polypeptide(L)'
;MHRHRGRIQFPNDDAMLKDALVSAFGLHHSPILVPVARWGNFIPALNEILLIAGRLEFDHILYQSVEASASKALLDVLQSYLDEDTLVVGKCFKDHQFQCGPRVLNGVTAPWNTLALWSVKKLALTGFLLVAEGLYGVAGGVEEVSVIALHQTIRPTSSKAKLIKIKDEPVDCWTTDWTEPGRREWHATKMASKISRPAAHVDLLNLGDLGVVEHIEH
;
A
#
# COMPACT_ATOMS: atom_id res chain seq x y z
N MET A 1 -26.58 3.86 -8.11
CA MET A 1 -26.98 3.91 -6.69
C MET A 1 -25.77 3.55 -5.83
N HIS A 2 -25.00 4.55 -5.40
CA HIS A 2 -23.87 4.32 -4.50
C HIS A 2 -24.39 4.18 -3.08
N ARG A 3 -24.31 2.96 -2.53
CA ARG A 3 -24.55 2.73 -1.10
C ARG A 3 -23.45 3.46 -0.34
N HIS A 4 -23.82 4.41 0.51
CA HIS A 4 -22.94 4.86 1.58
C HIS A 4 -22.43 3.61 2.31
N ARG A 5 -21.13 3.34 2.22
CA ARG A 5 -20.50 2.37 3.10
C ARG A 5 -20.46 3.00 4.48
N GLY A 6 -21.51 2.74 5.28
CA GLY A 6 -21.51 3.07 6.70
C GLY A 6 -20.26 2.50 7.37
N ARG A 7 -19.78 3.18 8.41
CA ARG A 7 -18.64 2.74 9.21
C ARG A 7 -18.88 1.29 9.65
N ILE A 8 -18.04 0.36 9.20
CA ILE A 8 -18.16 -1.06 9.56
C ILE A 8 -18.00 -1.14 11.09
N GLN A 9 -19.03 -1.57 11.79
CA GLN A 9 -18.90 -1.96 13.19
C GLN A 9 -18.29 -3.37 13.20
N PHE A 10 -17.05 -3.47 13.66
CA PHE A 10 -16.35 -4.74 13.79
C PHE A 10 -16.87 -5.46 15.04
N PRO A 11 -17.57 -6.61 14.90
CA PRO A 11 -18.06 -7.37 16.04
C PRO A 11 -16.91 -8.09 16.77
N ASN A 12 -17.14 -8.47 18.03
CA ASN A 12 -16.16 -9.22 18.84
C ASN A 12 -16.12 -10.73 18.50
N ASP A 13 -16.89 -11.16 17.50
CA ASP A 13 -17.03 -12.56 17.09
C ASP A 13 -16.60 -12.72 15.63
N ASP A 14 -15.76 -13.71 15.37
CA ASP A 14 -15.16 -13.98 14.07
C ASP A 14 -16.19 -14.39 13.01
N ALA A 15 -17.25 -15.12 13.38
CA ALA A 15 -18.29 -15.50 12.44
C ALA A 15 -19.12 -14.28 12.03
N MET A 16 -19.53 -13.46 13.01
CA MET A 16 -20.20 -12.19 12.74
C MET A 16 -19.33 -11.24 11.92
N LEU A 17 -18.02 -11.21 12.15
CA LEU A 17 -17.09 -10.38 11.38
C LEU A 17 -17.05 -10.83 9.92
N LYS A 18 -16.95 -12.14 9.66
CA LYS A 18 -16.99 -12.67 8.30
C LYS A 18 -18.29 -12.29 7.59
N ASP A 19 -19.43 -12.47 8.24
CA ASP A 19 -20.74 -12.13 7.67
C ASP A 19 -20.85 -10.62 7.37
N ALA A 20 -20.38 -9.78 8.29
CA ALA A 20 -20.32 -8.33 8.09
C ALA A 20 -19.43 -7.95 6.89
N LEU A 21 -18.26 -8.58 6.74
CA LEU A 21 -17.36 -8.35 5.60
C LEU A 21 -17.97 -8.84 4.29
N VAL A 22 -18.56 -10.03 4.24
CA VAL A 22 -19.24 -10.56 3.05
C VAL A 22 -20.36 -9.61 2.62
N SER A 23 -21.18 -9.15 3.58
CA SER A 23 -22.29 -8.23 3.31
C SER A 23 -21.82 -6.85 2.87
N ALA A 24 -20.81 -6.29 3.53
CA ALA A 24 -20.28 -4.95 3.24
C ALA A 24 -19.55 -4.86 1.89
N PHE A 25 -18.81 -5.90 1.52
CA PHE A 25 -17.98 -5.93 0.32
C PHE A 25 -18.58 -6.75 -0.83
N GLY A 26 -19.69 -7.46 -0.61
CA GLY A 26 -20.30 -8.31 -1.63
C GLY A 26 -19.38 -9.46 -2.05
N LEU A 27 -18.64 -10.04 -1.11
CA LEU A 27 -17.63 -11.05 -1.42
C LEU A 27 -18.28 -12.32 -1.98
N HIS A 28 -17.78 -12.80 -3.11
CA HIS A 28 -18.22 -14.07 -3.71
C HIS A 28 -17.67 -15.31 -2.99
N HIS A 29 -16.63 -15.13 -2.16
CA HIS A 29 -15.98 -16.17 -1.38
C HIS A 29 -15.93 -15.78 0.10
N SER A 30 -15.93 -16.78 0.99
CA SER A 30 -15.81 -16.55 2.42
C SER A 30 -14.41 -16.02 2.75
N PRO A 31 -14.27 -14.88 3.45
CA PRO A 31 -12.97 -14.35 3.81
C PRO A 31 -12.27 -15.24 4.84
N ILE A 32 -10.97 -15.43 4.66
CA ILE A 32 -10.11 -16.05 5.66
C ILE A 32 -9.67 -14.96 6.63
N LEU A 33 -9.98 -15.13 7.92
CA LEU A 33 -9.48 -14.26 8.97
C LEU A 33 -8.08 -14.70 9.36
N VAL A 34 -7.16 -13.76 9.39
CA VAL A 34 -5.76 -13.98 9.73
C VAL A 34 -5.50 -13.36 11.10
N PRO A 35 -5.31 -14.18 12.15
CA PRO A 35 -5.03 -13.65 13.49
C PRO A 35 -3.61 -13.10 13.54
N VAL A 36 -3.47 -11.84 13.98
CA VAL A 36 -2.17 -11.20 14.18
C VAL A 36 -1.92 -11.09 15.67
N ALA A 37 -1.03 -11.95 16.21
CA ALA A 37 -0.82 -12.07 17.65
C ALA A 37 -0.34 -10.77 18.33
N ARG A 38 0.40 -9.94 17.61
CA ARG A 38 0.83 -8.60 18.04
C ARG A 38 0.62 -7.64 16.88
N TRP A 39 -0.42 -6.82 16.97
CA TRP A 39 -0.85 -5.94 15.87
C TRP A 39 0.23 -4.94 15.45
N GLY A 40 0.93 -4.36 16.42
CA GLY A 40 1.90 -3.30 16.14
C GLY A 40 1.22 -2.05 15.57
N ASN A 41 1.88 -1.36 14.64
CA ASN A 41 1.36 -0.23 13.89
C ASN A 41 0.92 -0.67 12.50
N PHE A 42 1.80 -1.31 11.72
CA PHE A 42 1.52 -1.66 10.31
C PHE A 42 2.14 -3.00 9.90
N ILE A 43 3.39 -3.24 10.28
CA ILE A 43 4.23 -4.28 9.68
C ILE A 43 3.80 -5.71 10.03
N PRO A 44 3.44 -6.05 11.29
CA PRO A 44 3.09 -7.42 11.64
C PRO A 44 1.92 -7.97 10.81
N ALA A 45 0.87 -7.17 10.60
CA ALA A 45 -0.28 -7.58 9.83
C ALA A 45 0.06 -7.81 8.34
N LEU A 46 0.84 -6.91 7.73
CA LEU A 46 1.26 -7.06 6.35
C LEU A 46 2.13 -8.31 6.15
N ASN A 47 3.10 -8.53 7.02
CA ASN A 47 3.99 -9.68 6.93
C ASN A 47 3.28 -11.02 7.20
N GLU A 48 2.26 -11.04 8.07
CA GLU A 48 1.48 -12.26 8.32
C GLU A 48 0.70 -12.68 7.07
N ILE A 49 0.06 -11.72 6.38
CA ILE A 49 -0.68 -12.02 5.14
C ILE A 49 0.30 -12.40 4.02
N LEU A 50 1.48 -11.77 3.93
CA LEU A 50 2.53 -12.16 2.99
C LEU A 50 3.00 -13.60 3.22
N LEU A 51 3.20 -14.00 4.48
CA LEU A 51 3.60 -15.37 4.84
C LEU A 51 2.57 -16.38 4.36
N ILE A 52 1.28 -16.09 4.56
CA ILE A 52 0.19 -16.93 4.06
C ILE A 52 0.22 -16.99 2.54
N ALA A 53 0.38 -15.85 1.86
CA ALA A 53 0.42 -15.81 0.42
C ALA A 53 1.57 -16.64 -0.17
N GLY A 54 2.76 -16.56 0.44
CA GLY A 54 3.91 -17.36 0.07
C GLY A 54 3.72 -18.86 0.33
N ARG A 55 3.09 -19.25 1.46
CA ARG A 55 2.79 -20.67 1.76
C ARG A 55 1.76 -21.28 0.82
N LEU A 56 0.83 -20.46 0.32
CA LEU A 56 -0.17 -20.86 -0.66
C LEU A 56 0.34 -20.71 -2.11
N GLU A 57 1.62 -20.39 -2.29
CA GLU A 57 2.29 -20.30 -3.59
C GLU A 57 1.62 -19.33 -4.57
N PHE A 58 1.01 -18.24 -4.05
CA PHE A 58 0.51 -17.18 -4.91
C PHE A 58 1.66 -16.41 -5.55
N ASP A 59 1.51 -16.07 -6.83
CA ASP A 59 2.50 -15.23 -7.55
C ASP A 59 2.46 -13.77 -7.09
N HIS A 60 1.25 -13.28 -6.81
CA HIS A 60 0.97 -11.88 -6.53
C HIS A 60 0.09 -11.70 -5.30
N ILE A 61 0.29 -10.58 -4.60
CA ILE A 61 -0.54 -10.15 -3.47
C ILE A 61 -0.97 -8.71 -3.66
N LEU A 62 -2.27 -8.45 -3.57
CA LEU A 62 -2.84 -7.11 -3.58
C LEU A 62 -3.10 -6.67 -2.14
N TYR A 63 -2.43 -5.61 -1.69
CA TYR A 63 -2.84 -4.90 -0.48
C TYR A 63 -3.87 -3.85 -0.85
N GLN A 64 -4.96 -3.80 -0.08
CA GLN A 64 -6.08 -2.90 -0.30
C GLN A 64 -6.65 -2.42 1.04
N SER A 65 -6.77 -1.11 1.21
CA SER A 65 -7.54 -0.53 2.32
C SER A 65 -9.03 -0.79 2.13
N VAL A 66 -9.77 -0.95 3.24
CA VAL A 66 -11.25 -1.01 3.23
C VAL A 66 -11.91 0.23 2.62
N GLU A 67 -11.19 1.35 2.60
CA GLU A 67 -11.60 2.63 2.03
C GLU A 67 -11.40 2.68 0.49
N ALA A 68 -10.59 1.78 -0.06
CA ALA A 68 -10.35 1.67 -1.48
C ALA A 68 -11.31 0.68 -2.14
N SER A 69 -11.69 0.98 -3.38
CA SER A 69 -12.45 0.08 -4.24
C SER A 69 -11.65 -0.15 -5.51
N ALA A 70 -11.57 -1.41 -5.95
CA ALA A 70 -10.92 -1.78 -7.19
C ALA A 70 -11.90 -2.52 -8.09
N SER A 71 -12.04 -2.05 -9.33
CA SER A 71 -12.77 -2.79 -10.36
C SER A 71 -11.87 -3.89 -10.93
N LYS A 72 -12.46 -4.93 -11.53
CA LYS A 72 -11.67 -5.94 -12.25
C LYS A 72 -10.81 -5.30 -13.34
N ALA A 73 -11.37 -4.34 -14.09
CA ALA A 73 -10.63 -3.63 -15.14
C ALA A 73 -9.40 -2.89 -14.59
N LEU A 74 -9.50 -2.25 -13.43
CA LEU A 74 -8.36 -1.63 -12.77
C LEU A 74 -7.30 -2.66 -12.37
N LEU A 75 -7.72 -3.81 -11.82
CA LEU A 75 -6.78 -4.87 -11.44
C LEU A 75 -6.08 -5.47 -12.66
N ASP A 76 -6.81 -5.66 -13.77
CA ASP A 76 -6.24 -6.12 -15.05
C ASP A 76 -5.15 -5.14 -15.53
N VAL A 77 -5.40 -3.83 -15.41
CA VAL A 77 -4.39 -2.79 -15.73
C VAL A 77 -3.18 -2.89 -14.81
N LEU A 78 -3.35 -2.90 -13.49
CA LEU A 78 -2.23 -2.98 -12.55
C LEU A 78 -1.39 -4.25 -12.79
N GLN A 79 -2.06 -5.38 -13.04
CA GLN A 79 -1.42 -6.66 -13.34
C GLN A 79 -0.63 -6.59 -14.66
N SER A 80 -1.13 -5.90 -15.69
CA SER A 80 -0.41 -5.74 -16.97
C SER A 80 0.94 -5.01 -16.85
N TYR A 81 1.13 -4.21 -15.79
CA TYR A 81 2.39 -3.51 -15.52
C TYR A 81 3.31 -4.26 -14.54
N LEU A 82 2.84 -5.34 -13.92
CA LEU A 82 3.62 -6.15 -12.98
C LEU A 82 4.34 -7.27 -13.75
N ASP A 83 5.47 -6.93 -14.35
CA ASP A 83 6.32 -7.84 -15.13
C ASP A 83 7.45 -8.48 -14.28
N GLU A 84 8.29 -9.28 -14.95
CA GLU A 84 9.41 -10.00 -14.31
C GLU A 84 10.42 -9.09 -13.59
N ASP A 85 10.53 -7.81 -13.95
CA ASP A 85 11.45 -6.85 -13.33
C ASP A 85 10.78 -5.90 -12.33
N THR A 86 9.46 -6.00 -12.18
CA THR A 86 8.67 -5.15 -11.29
C THR A 86 8.42 -5.80 -9.94
N LEU A 87 8.74 -5.08 -8.86
CA LEU A 87 8.45 -5.47 -7.48
C LEU A 87 6.99 -5.16 -7.13
N VAL A 88 6.54 -3.96 -7.49
CA VAL A 88 5.24 -3.42 -7.09
C VAL A 88 4.66 -2.47 -8.15
N VAL A 89 3.35 -2.58 -8.33
CA VAL A 89 2.53 -1.64 -9.09
C VAL A 89 1.38 -1.19 -8.22
N GLY A 90 1.14 0.12 -8.12
CA GLY A 90 -0.01 0.62 -7.37
C GLY A 90 -0.76 1.73 -8.07
N LYS A 91 -1.98 1.97 -7.59
CA LYS A 91 -2.86 3.00 -8.13
C LYS A 91 -2.44 4.40 -7.63
N CYS A 92 -2.37 5.35 -8.55
CA CYS A 92 -2.27 6.76 -8.22
C CYS A 92 -3.60 7.29 -7.67
N PHE A 93 -3.61 7.68 -6.40
CA PHE A 93 -4.63 8.50 -5.75
C PHE A 93 -4.32 10.01 -5.85
N LYS A 94 -5.33 10.83 -5.53
CA LYS A 94 -5.30 12.30 -5.60
C LYS A 94 -4.16 12.98 -4.84
N ASP A 95 -3.76 12.39 -3.72
CA ASP A 95 -2.77 12.97 -2.81
C ASP A 95 -1.33 12.57 -3.17
N HIS A 96 -1.13 11.81 -4.25
CA HIS A 96 0.22 11.61 -4.77
C HIS A 96 0.72 12.84 -5.50
N GLN A 97 2.03 13.10 -5.39
CA GLN A 97 2.73 14.05 -6.23
C GLN A 97 3.06 13.42 -7.58
N PHE A 98 2.01 13.12 -8.36
CA PHE A 98 2.16 12.43 -9.63
C PHE A 98 2.77 13.34 -10.71
N GLN A 99 3.85 12.87 -11.33
CA GLN A 99 4.38 13.45 -12.56
C GLN A 99 4.96 12.33 -13.43
N CYS A 100 4.47 12.20 -14.67
CA CYS A 100 4.86 11.14 -15.59
C CYS A 100 6.40 11.00 -15.73
N GLY A 101 6.88 9.76 -15.82
CA GLY A 101 8.30 9.41 -15.88
C GLY A 101 8.92 9.08 -14.51
N PRO A 102 10.25 8.95 -14.44
CA PRO A 102 10.96 8.59 -13.21
C PRO A 102 10.85 9.67 -12.13
N ARG A 103 10.58 9.27 -10.89
CA ARG A 103 10.54 10.13 -9.71
C ARG A 103 11.34 9.54 -8.56
N VAL A 104 11.93 10.41 -7.74
CA VAL A 104 12.53 9.99 -6.48
C VAL A 104 11.45 9.35 -5.62
N LEU A 105 11.73 8.17 -5.09
CA LEU A 105 10.83 7.45 -4.22
C LEU A 105 10.69 8.18 -2.88
N ASN A 106 9.46 8.40 -2.43
CA ASN A 106 9.15 8.92 -1.10
C ASN A 106 7.68 8.58 -0.76
N GLY A 107 7.21 8.99 0.42
CA GLY A 107 5.86 8.65 0.87
C GLY A 107 4.70 9.29 0.09
N VAL A 108 4.96 10.14 -0.92
CA VAL A 108 3.93 10.77 -1.78
C VAL A 108 4.14 10.49 -3.27
N THR A 109 5.21 9.80 -3.65
CA THR A 109 5.46 9.28 -5.01
C THR A 109 5.36 7.75 -5.08
N ALA A 110 5.56 7.06 -3.95
CA ALA A 110 5.52 5.60 -3.91
C ALA A 110 4.11 5.03 -4.12
N PRO A 111 3.99 3.79 -4.65
CA PRO A 111 2.72 3.09 -4.71
C PRO A 111 2.23 2.66 -3.32
N TRP A 112 1.21 3.33 -2.79
CA TRP A 112 0.68 3.04 -1.45
C TRP A 112 -0.06 1.69 -1.36
N ASN A 113 0.14 0.98 -0.26
CA ASN A 113 -0.61 -0.24 0.10
C ASN A 113 -2.13 -0.01 0.26
N THR A 114 -2.60 1.23 0.17
CA THR A 114 -4.02 1.55 -0.02
C THR A 114 -4.61 0.81 -1.22
N LEU A 115 -3.84 0.67 -2.32
CA LEU A 115 -4.13 -0.24 -3.42
C LEU A 115 -2.87 -0.50 -4.25
N ALA A 116 -2.10 -1.52 -3.86
CA ALA A 116 -0.85 -1.91 -4.52
C ALA A 116 -0.73 -3.43 -4.67
N LEU A 117 -0.34 -3.85 -5.87
CA LEU A 117 -0.10 -5.23 -6.27
C LEU A 117 1.41 -5.50 -6.23
N TRP A 118 1.82 -6.51 -5.47
CA TRP A 118 3.20 -6.88 -5.25
C TRP A 118 3.51 -8.27 -5.80
N SER A 119 4.75 -8.48 -6.25
CA SER A 119 5.28 -9.82 -6.49
C SER A 119 5.57 -10.51 -5.15
N VAL A 120 4.87 -11.63 -4.87
CA VAL A 120 5.07 -12.40 -3.63
C VAL A 120 6.48 -12.96 -3.59
N LYS A 121 6.94 -13.57 -4.69
CA LYS A 121 8.28 -14.15 -4.81
C LYS A 121 9.39 -13.17 -4.44
N LYS A 122 9.24 -11.89 -4.83
CA LYS A 122 10.24 -10.85 -4.55
C LYS A 122 10.06 -10.29 -3.14
N LEU A 123 8.84 -9.88 -2.78
CA LEU A 123 8.56 -9.28 -1.48
C LEU A 123 8.88 -10.24 -0.33
N ALA A 124 8.63 -11.55 -0.48
CA ALA A 124 8.91 -12.56 0.53
C ALA A 124 10.41 -12.75 0.86
N LEU A 125 11.33 -12.21 0.05
CA LEU A 125 12.77 -12.24 0.36
C LEU A 125 13.12 -11.41 1.61
N THR A 126 12.29 -10.41 1.92
CA THR A 126 12.54 -9.46 3.03
C THR A 126 11.33 -9.28 3.93
N GLY A 127 10.13 -9.44 3.38
CA GLY A 127 8.91 -8.85 3.94
C GLY A 127 8.96 -7.32 3.93
N PHE A 128 7.96 -6.71 4.55
CA PHE A 128 8.00 -5.32 4.96
C PHE A 128 8.93 -5.16 6.18
N LEU A 129 9.66 -4.06 6.21
CA LEU A 129 10.76 -3.85 7.14
C LEU A 129 10.28 -3.22 8.44
N LEU A 130 10.71 -3.77 9.58
CA LEU A 130 10.36 -3.27 10.92
C LEU A 130 10.84 -1.83 11.20
N VAL A 131 11.73 -1.26 10.38
CA VAL A 131 12.09 0.17 10.51
C VAL A 131 10.86 1.07 10.35
N ALA A 132 9.91 0.69 9.50
CA ALA A 132 8.66 1.40 9.28
C ALA A 132 7.61 1.16 10.38
N GLU A 133 7.94 0.39 11.41
CA GLU A 133 7.09 0.17 12.57
C GLU A 133 7.18 1.31 13.61
N GLY A 134 8.10 2.26 13.43
CA GLY A 134 8.29 3.39 14.35
C GLY A 134 9.17 3.05 15.56
N LEU A 135 10.12 2.12 15.37
CA LEU A 135 11.11 1.74 16.37
C LEU A 135 12.34 2.66 16.28
N TYR A 136 13.23 2.62 17.28
CA TYR A 136 14.53 3.32 17.25
C TYR A 136 14.46 4.85 17.06
N GLY A 137 13.37 5.49 17.54
CA GLY A 137 13.24 6.96 17.52
C GLY A 137 12.88 7.55 16.15
N VAL A 138 12.55 6.72 15.15
CA VAL A 138 11.96 7.16 13.88
C VAL A 138 10.45 6.94 13.89
N ALA A 139 9.71 7.78 13.15
CA ALA A 139 8.25 7.65 13.07
C ALA A 139 7.84 6.61 12.03
N GLY A 140 6.92 5.71 12.39
CA GLY A 140 6.46 4.64 11.50
C GLY A 140 5.54 5.10 10.35
N GLY A 141 5.22 4.13 9.48
CA GLY A 141 4.44 4.28 8.24
C GLY A 141 5.34 4.33 6.99
N VAL A 142 4.72 4.59 5.82
CA VAL A 142 5.40 4.63 4.50
C VAL A 142 6.24 3.37 4.26
N GLU A 143 5.72 2.23 4.71
CA GLU A 143 6.38 0.94 4.72
C GLU A 143 6.78 0.46 3.32
N GLU A 144 6.00 0.85 2.30
CA GLU A 144 6.29 0.61 0.90
C GLU A 144 7.62 1.23 0.48
N VAL A 145 7.97 2.41 1.01
CA VAL A 145 9.17 3.14 0.60
C VAL A 145 10.42 2.41 1.05
N SER A 146 10.46 1.99 2.32
CA SER A 146 11.62 1.31 2.89
C SER A 146 11.90 -0.03 2.21
N VAL A 147 10.84 -0.80 1.89
CA VAL A 147 11.00 -2.09 1.23
C VAL A 147 11.42 -1.93 -0.23
N ILE A 148 10.84 -0.97 -0.97
CA ILE A 148 11.24 -0.71 -2.36
C ILE A 148 12.68 -0.22 -2.41
N ALA A 149 13.07 0.73 -1.56
CA ALA A 149 14.45 1.25 -1.49
C ALA A 149 15.45 0.10 -1.26
N LEU A 150 15.22 -0.74 -0.24
CA LEU A 150 16.07 -1.89 0.03
C LEU A 150 16.18 -2.80 -1.20
N HIS A 151 15.05 -3.18 -1.80
CA HIS A 151 15.02 -4.07 -2.95
C HIS A 151 15.71 -3.49 -4.18
N GLN A 152 15.66 -2.18 -4.38
CA GLN A 152 16.40 -1.51 -5.45
C GLN A 152 17.90 -1.48 -5.18
N THR A 153 18.32 -1.39 -3.90
CA THR A 153 19.73 -1.52 -3.52
C THR A 153 20.25 -2.95 -3.75
N ILE A 154 19.53 -3.97 -3.27
CA ILE A 154 20.02 -5.36 -3.29
C ILE A 154 19.73 -6.09 -4.61
N ARG A 155 18.77 -5.61 -5.41
CA ARG A 155 18.31 -6.23 -6.66
C ARG A 155 17.92 -5.19 -7.72
N PRO A 156 18.83 -4.29 -8.13
CA PRO A 156 18.53 -3.09 -8.92
C PRO A 156 17.83 -3.36 -10.26
N THR A 157 18.08 -4.51 -10.88
CA THR A 157 17.51 -4.87 -12.19
C THR A 157 16.17 -5.61 -12.11
N SER A 158 15.68 -5.97 -10.92
CA SER A 158 14.47 -6.79 -10.76
C SER A 158 13.44 -6.23 -9.76
N SER A 159 13.60 -4.96 -9.38
CA SER A 159 12.85 -4.34 -8.29
C SER A 159 12.23 -2.99 -8.66
N LYS A 160 11.71 -2.86 -9.89
CA LYS A 160 11.04 -1.62 -10.30
C LYS A 160 9.77 -1.38 -9.48
N ALA A 161 9.48 -0.12 -9.19
CA ALA A 161 8.22 0.32 -8.62
C ALA A 161 7.50 1.19 -9.64
N LYS A 162 6.18 0.97 -9.82
CA LYS A 162 5.37 1.70 -10.80
C LYS A 162 4.12 2.28 -10.15
N LEU A 163 3.86 3.56 -10.39
CA LEU A 163 2.64 4.25 -9.95
C LEU A 163 1.76 4.58 -11.16
N ILE A 164 0.56 4.00 -11.22
CA ILE A 164 -0.31 4.06 -12.39
C ILE A 164 -1.46 5.04 -12.16
N LYS A 165 -1.54 6.08 -12.98
CA LYS A 165 -2.68 7.01 -13.03
C LYS A 165 -3.60 6.66 -14.19
N ILE A 166 -4.87 6.41 -13.90
CA ILE A 166 -5.89 6.13 -14.92
C ILE A 166 -6.48 7.46 -15.41
N LYS A 167 -6.42 7.74 -16.71
CA LYS A 167 -6.82 9.05 -17.29
C LYS A 167 -8.28 9.43 -17.03
N ASP A 168 -9.18 8.45 -17.07
CA ASP A 168 -10.63 8.68 -17.07
C ASP A 168 -11.33 8.23 -15.79
N GLU A 169 -10.59 7.85 -14.74
CA GLU A 169 -11.21 7.67 -13.43
C GLU A 169 -11.31 9.01 -12.71
N PRO A 170 -12.50 9.35 -12.15
CA PRO A 170 -12.58 10.48 -11.23
C PRO A 170 -11.58 10.25 -10.09
N VAL A 171 -10.72 11.25 -9.89
CA VAL A 171 -9.60 11.25 -8.95
C VAL A 171 -10.02 10.93 -7.50
N ASP A 172 -11.33 11.00 -7.21
CA ASP A 172 -11.94 10.61 -5.95
C ASP A 172 -12.58 9.21 -5.99
N CYS A 173 -11.79 8.19 -5.66
CA CYS A 173 -12.33 6.97 -5.05
C CYS A 173 -12.20 6.97 -3.52
N TRP A 174 -11.92 8.14 -2.93
CA TRP A 174 -11.92 8.36 -1.48
C TRP A 174 -13.24 8.97 -1.07
N THR A 175 -14.02 8.27 -0.24
CA THR A 175 -15.15 8.89 0.46
C THR A 175 -14.58 9.83 1.52
N THR A 176 -14.36 11.09 1.16
CA THR A 176 -13.85 12.11 2.09
C THR A 176 -14.79 13.29 2.20
N ASP A 177 -15.97 13.02 2.75
CA ASP A 177 -16.92 14.08 3.12
C ASP A 177 -16.53 14.62 4.51
N TRP A 178 -15.66 15.62 4.59
CA TRP A 178 -15.14 16.09 5.89
C TRP A 178 -14.97 17.62 5.93
N THR A 179 -15.93 18.29 6.57
CA THR A 179 -16.11 19.76 6.63
C THR A 179 -15.47 20.42 7.87
N GLU A 180 -14.49 19.81 8.53
CA GLU A 180 -13.95 20.33 9.80
C GLU A 180 -12.80 21.37 9.63
N PRO A 181 -12.85 22.51 10.35
CA PRO A 181 -11.75 23.48 10.41
C PRO A 181 -10.50 22.91 11.10
N GLY A 182 -9.30 23.22 10.59
CA GLY A 182 -7.99 22.76 11.13
C GLY A 182 -7.36 21.58 10.39
N ARG A 183 -8.11 20.91 9.50
CA ARG A 183 -7.63 19.72 8.79
C ARG A 183 -6.63 19.99 7.66
N ARG A 184 -6.63 21.18 7.06
CA ARG A 184 -5.63 21.56 6.02
C ARG A 184 -4.22 21.61 6.59
N GLU A 185 -4.06 22.19 7.77
CA GLU A 185 -2.78 22.24 8.49
C GLU A 185 -2.37 20.83 8.91
N TRP A 186 -3.28 20.03 9.47
CA TRP A 186 -3.00 18.63 9.78
C TRP A 186 -2.65 17.78 8.55
N HIS A 187 -3.32 18.01 7.41
CA HIS A 187 -3.00 17.36 6.14
C HIS A 187 -1.62 17.77 5.64
N ALA A 188 -1.28 19.05 5.68
CA ALA A 188 0.05 19.54 5.32
C ALA A 188 1.14 18.95 6.22
N THR A 189 0.92 18.89 7.54
CA THR A 189 1.83 18.24 8.49
C THR A 189 1.96 16.74 8.21
N LYS A 190 0.84 16.05 7.91
CA LYS A 190 0.88 14.63 7.51
C LYS A 190 1.66 14.42 6.21
N MET A 191 1.48 15.27 5.21
CA MET A 191 2.22 15.16 3.94
C MET A 191 3.71 15.47 4.12
N ALA A 192 4.06 16.49 4.90
CA ALA A 192 5.46 16.79 5.25
C ALA A 192 6.13 15.62 6.00
N SER A 193 5.38 14.95 6.88
CA SER A 193 5.88 13.76 7.59
C SER A 193 6.07 12.53 6.69
N LYS A 194 5.35 12.43 5.56
CA LYS A 194 5.53 11.37 4.55
C LYS A 194 6.82 11.53 3.72
N ILE A 195 7.43 12.72 3.72
CA ILE A 195 8.69 12.99 3.02
C ILE A 195 9.90 12.76 3.93
N SER A 196 9.79 13.15 5.21
CA SER A 196 10.92 13.04 6.17
C SER A 196 11.11 11.63 6.73
N ARG A 197 10.04 10.85 6.92
CA ARG A 197 10.13 9.47 7.45
C ARG A 197 10.97 8.53 6.57
N PRO A 198 10.76 8.47 5.24
CA PRO A 198 11.57 7.60 4.39
C PRO A 198 13.08 7.84 4.50
N ALA A 199 13.51 9.10 4.58
CA ALA A 199 14.92 9.44 4.68
C ALA A 199 15.53 8.84 5.94
N ALA A 200 14.86 9.00 7.09
CA ALA A 200 15.30 8.42 8.35
C ALA A 200 15.35 6.87 8.31
N HIS A 201 14.43 6.23 7.60
CA HIS A 201 14.45 4.77 7.43
C HIS A 201 15.65 4.32 6.58
N VAL A 202 15.92 5.02 5.48
CA VAL A 202 17.06 4.76 4.58
C VAL A 202 18.38 4.96 5.30
N ASP A 203 18.50 5.99 6.13
CA ASP A 203 19.68 6.26 6.95
C ASP A 203 19.92 5.12 7.96
N LEU A 204 18.89 4.69 8.68
CA LEU A 204 18.99 3.56 9.62
C LEU A 204 19.36 2.24 8.94
N LEU A 205 18.90 2.04 7.70
CA LEU A 205 19.20 0.85 6.90
C LEU A 205 20.51 0.97 6.12
N ASN A 206 21.17 2.14 6.14
CA ASN A 206 22.39 2.45 5.42
C ASN A 206 22.29 2.17 3.89
N LEU A 207 21.17 2.56 3.26
CA LEU A 207 20.90 2.26 1.84
C LEU A 207 21.44 3.32 0.87
N GLY A 208 21.84 4.50 1.36
CA GLY A 208 22.47 5.58 0.57
C GLY A 208 21.52 6.40 -0.30
N ASP A 209 20.46 5.81 -0.86
CA ASP A 209 19.43 6.49 -1.66
C ASP A 209 18.03 5.92 -1.33
N LEU A 210 17.00 6.74 -1.53
CA LEU A 210 15.60 6.36 -1.46
C LEU A 210 15.16 5.52 -2.66
N GLY A 211 15.86 5.60 -3.79
CA GLY A 211 15.50 4.88 -5.01
C GLY A 211 14.48 5.63 -5.86
N VAL A 212 13.90 4.93 -6.83
CA VAL A 212 13.13 5.52 -7.94
C VAL A 212 11.81 4.77 -8.16
N VAL A 213 10.76 5.51 -8.51
CA VAL A 213 9.47 5.00 -8.94
C VAL A 213 9.13 5.57 -10.33
N GLU A 214 8.63 4.72 -11.22
CA GLU A 214 8.17 5.14 -12.54
C GLU A 214 6.68 5.50 -12.47
N HIS A 215 6.36 6.76 -12.80
CA HIS A 215 4.98 7.22 -12.86
C HIS A 215 4.46 7.11 -14.28
N ILE A 216 3.36 6.37 -14.46
CA ILE A 216 2.80 6.02 -15.76
C ILE A 216 1.36 6.51 -15.82
N GLU A 217 1.00 7.17 -16.92
CA GLU A 217 -0.39 7.53 -17.20
C GLU A 217 -0.96 6.52 -18.21
N HIS A 218 -1.97 5.77 -17.76
CA HIS A 218 -2.69 4.76 -18.54
C HIS A 218 -3.92 5.43 -19.18
#